data_AF-A0A3N7CRU9-F1
#
_entry.id   AF-A0A3N7CRU9-F1
#
_cell.length_a   1.000
_cell.length_b   1.000
_cell.length_c   1.000
_cell.angle_alpha   90.00
_cell.angle_beta   90.00
_cell.angle_gamma   90.00
#
_symmetry.space_group_name_H-M   'P 1'
#
loop_
_entity.id
_entity.type
_entity.pdbx_description
1 polymer ?
#
loop_
_entity_poly.entity_id
_entity_poly.type
_entity_poly.pdbx_seq_one_letter_code
_entity_poly.pdbx_strand_id
1 'polypeptide(L)' 'MERISFFLNVEDDPYYQIGVCIGVEKGFEKGFKIYLETARAMKREGLPIFQITRITKLSPEEIEKL' A
#
# COMPACT_ATOMS: atom_id res chain seq x y z
N MET A 1 17.95 -2.54 -15.99
CA MET A 1 18.54 -1.33 -15.40
C MET A 1 18.98 -1.72 -14.01
N GLU A 2 20.28 -1.73 -13.76
CA GLU A 2 20.81 -2.01 -12.42
C GLU A 2 20.53 -0.83 -11.49
N ARG A 3 20.34 -1.11 -10.19
CA ARG A 3 20.09 -0.06 -9.20
C ARG A 3 21.41 0.68 -8.95
N ILE A 4 21.36 2.00 -8.76
CA ILE A 4 22.54 2.82 -8.41
C ILE A 4 23.22 2.30 -7.12
N SER A 5 22.44 1.73 -6.20
CA SER A 5 22.96 1.10 -4.98
C SER A 5 23.95 -0.04 -5.24
N PHE A 6 23.76 -0.77 -6.33
CA PHE A 6 24.66 -1.85 -6.75
C PHE A 6 26.02 -1.31 -7.20
N PHE A 7 26.01 -0.21 -7.97
CA PHE A 7 27.24 0.46 -8.40
C PHE A 7 28.02 1.09 -7.24
N LEU A 8 27.30 1.63 -6.25
CA LEU A 8 27.91 2.28 -5.08
C LEU A 8 28.27 1.30 -3.94
N ASN A 9 27.88 0.03 -4.05
CA ASN A 9 28.10 -1.01 -3.04
C ASN A 9 27.66 -0.60 -1.62
N VAL A 10 26.45 -0.05 -1.50
CA VAL A 10 25.91 0.51 -0.24
C VAL A 10 24.94 -0.44 0.48
N GLU A 11 24.82 -1.69 0.04
CA GLU A 11 23.79 -2.61 0.58
C GLU A 11 23.99 -2.93 2.06
N ASP A 12 25.24 -2.93 2.54
CA ASP A 12 25.60 -3.11 3.96
C ASP A 12 25.60 -1.80 4.78
N ASP A 13 25.34 -0.64 4.15
CA ASP A 13 25.26 0.63 4.86
C ASP A 13 23.96 0.68 5.68
N PRO A 14 24.03 0.87 7.02
CA PRO A 14 22.85 0.85 7.87
C PRO A 14 21.88 1.99 7.58
N TYR A 15 22.36 3.16 7.14
CA TYR A 15 21.50 4.28 6.75
C TYR A 15 20.80 4.02 5.42
N TYR A 16 21.48 3.34 4.48
CA TYR A 16 20.83 2.89 3.24
C TYR A 16 19.69 1.92 3.54
N GLN A 17 19.93 0.91 4.39
CA GLN A 17 18.92 -0.07 4.79
C GLN A 17 17.73 0.59 5.50
N ILE A 18 17.98 1.54 6.41
CA ILE A 18 16.93 2.34 7.06
C ILE A 18 16.11 3.10 6.01
N GLY A 19 16.77 3.75 5.05
CA GLY A 19 16.11 4.47 3.96
C GLY A 19 15.19 3.56 3.13
N VAL A 20 15.64 2.33 2.82
CA VAL A 20 14.82 1.32 2.13
C VAL A 20 13.60 0.94 2.97
N CYS A 21 13.78 0.63 4.25
CA CYS A 21 12.67 0.29 5.15
C CYS A 21 11.63 1.40 5.22
N ILE A 22 12.05 2.66 5.43
CA ILE A 22 11.15 3.82 5.44
C ILE A 22 10.42 3.97 4.11
N GLY A 23 11.12 3.77 2.99
CA GLY A 23 10.51 3.83 1.66
C GLY A 23 9.42 2.78 1.46
N VAL A 24 9.67 1.55 1.92
CA VAL A 24 8.70 0.45 1.89
C VAL A 24 7.48 0.77 2.75
N GLU A 25 7.68 1.18 4.01
CA GLU A 25 6.59 1.54 4.93
C GLU A 25 5.70 2.66 4.36
N LYS A 26 6.31 3.75 3.87
CA LYS A 26 5.56 4.85 3.23
C LYS A 26 4.80 4.39 1.99
N GLY A 27 5.38 3.46 1.21
CA GLY A 27 4.71 2.84 0.07
C GLY A 27 3.44 2.08 0.49
N PHE A 28 3.54 1.27 1.55
CA PHE A 28 2.39 0.57 2.12
C PHE A 28 1.33 1.52 2.65
N GLU A 29 1.70 2.53 3.45
CA GLU A 29 0.76 3.53 3.97
C GLU A 29 0.00 4.25 2.85
N LYS A 30 0.72 4.68 1.80
CA LYS A 30 0.11 5.36 0.66
C LYS A 30 -0.84 4.43 -0.11
N GLY A 31 -0.43 3.20 -0.35
CA GLY A 31 -1.28 2.19 -0.99
C GLY A 31 -2.55 1.92 -0.18
N PHE A 32 -2.42 1.75 1.13
CA PHE A 32 -3.55 1.50 2.02
C PHE A 32 -4.55 2.66 2.03
N LYS A 33 -4.09 3.91 2.09
CA LYS A 33 -4.96 5.10 2.02
C LYS A 33 -5.79 5.13 0.73
N ILE A 34 -5.16 4.83 -0.42
CA ILE A 34 -5.86 4.79 -1.71
C ILE A 34 -6.95 3.71 -1.73
N TYR A 35 -6.66 2.52 -1.21
CA TYR A 35 -7.65 1.45 -1.12
C TYR A 35 -8.83 1.81 -0.21
N LEU A 36 -8.56 2.47 0.91
CA LEU A 36 -9.58 2.93 1.84
C LEU A 36 -10.51 3.99 1.22
N GLU A 37 -9.93 4.99 0.55
CA GLU A 37 -10.70 6.04 -0.14
C GLU A 37 -11.55 5.46 -1.28
N THR A 38 -10.98 4.52 -2.04
CA THR A 38 -11.68 3.80 -3.10
C THR A 38 -12.83 2.98 -2.54
N ALA A 39 -12.62 2.24 -1.44
CA ALA A 39 -13.67 1.45 -0.80
C ALA A 39 -14.83 2.32 -0.31
N ARG A 40 -14.53 3.48 0.27
CA ARG A 40 -15.55 4.46 0.69
C ARG A 40 -16.36 5.02 -0.48
N ALA A 41 -15.69 5.34 -1.60
CA ALA A 41 -16.37 5.80 -2.80
C ALA A 41 -17.30 4.71 -3.36
N MET A 42 -16.79 3.48 -3.47
CA MET A 42 -17.59 2.35 -3.98
C MET A 42 -18.79 2.03 -3.09
N LYS A 43 -18.63 2.07 -1.76
CA LYS A 43 -19.72 1.86 -0.81
C LYS A 43 -20.79 2.94 -0.95
N ARG A 44 -20.38 4.21 -1.12
CA ARG A 44 -21.29 5.33 -1.36
C ARG A 44 -22.08 5.18 -2.66
N GLU A 45 -21.47 4.58 -3.68
CA GLU A 45 -22.13 4.25 -4.96
C GLU A 45 -23.04 3.02 -4.88
N GLY A 46 -23.10 2.34 -3.73
CA GLY A 46 -23.96 1.17 -3.51
C GLY A 46 -23.43 -0.12 -4.11
N LEU A 47 -22.13 -0.21 -4.40
CA LEU A 47 -21.53 -1.44 -4.92
C LEU A 47 -21.57 -2.57 -3.87
N PRO A 48 -21.83 -3.82 -4.29
CA PRO A 48 -21.82 -4.98 -3.39
C PRO A 48 -20.47 -5.17 -2.68
N ILE A 49 -20.52 -5.55 -1.40
CA ILE A 49 -19.32 -5.76 -0.56
C ILE A 49 -18.30 -6.69 -1.23
N PHE A 50 -18.76 -7.79 -1.83
CA PHE A 50 -17.88 -8.73 -2.55
C PHE A 50 -17.07 -8.06 -3.68
N GLN A 51 -17.65 -7.10 -4.40
CA GLN A 51 -16.96 -6.38 -5.45
C GLN A 51 -15.92 -5.39 -4.86
N ILE A 52 -16.27 -4.73 -3.76
CA ILE A 52 -15.37 -3.82 -3.04
C ILE A 52 -14.15 -4.61 -2.53
N THR A 53 -14.37 -5.74 -1.85
CA THR A 53 -13.32 -6.64 -1.34
C THR A 53 -12.33 -7.04 -2.43
N ARG A 54 -12.83 -7.40 -3.62
CA ARG A 54 -11.99 -7.83 -4.74
C ARG A 54 -11.05 -6.73 -5.26
N ILE A 55 -11.46 -5.47 -5.17
CA ILE A 55 -10.71 -4.32 -5.68
C ILE A 55 -9.78 -3.74 -4.61
N THR A 56 -10.25 -3.59 -3.39
CA THR A 56 -9.53 -2.84 -2.34
C THR A 56 -8.74 -3.73 -1.39
N LYS A 57 -8.87 -5.05 -1.52
CA LYS A 57 -8.23 -6.05 -0.65
C LYS A 57 -8.60 -5.90 0.84
N LEU A 58 -9.61 -5.10 1.16
CA LEU A 58 -10.19 -4.99 2.49
C LEU A 58 -11.11 -6.17 2.76
N SER A 59 -11.13 -6.64 4.00
CA SER A 59 -12.05 -7.68 4.41
C SER A 59 -13.50 -7.18 4.35
N PRO A 60 -14.48 -8.09 4.18
CA PRO A 60 -15.90 -7.71 4.27
C PRO A 60 -16.23 -6.94 5.55
N GLU A 61 -15.66 -7.34 6.70
CA GLU A 61 -15.87 -6.71 8.00
C GLU A 61 -15.29 -5.29 8.07
N GLU A 62 -14.15 -5.06 7.41
CA GLU A 62 -13.57 -3.71 7.28
C GLU A 62 -14.47 -2.82 6.45
N ILE A 63 -14.99 -3.33 5.32
CA ILE A 63 -15.88 -2.59 4.40
C ILE A 63 -17.23 -2.27 5.07
N GLU A 64 -17.80 -3.18 5.85
CA GLU A 64 -19.03 -2.94 6.61
C GLU A 64 -18.89 -1.76 7.58
N LYS A 65 -17.70 -1.56 8.15
CA LYS A 65 -17.39 -0.48 9.10
C LYS A 65 -17.00 0.86 8.46
N LEU A 66 -16.80 0.92 7.14
CA LEU A 66 -16.46 2.17 6.40
C LEU A 66 -17.61 3.17 6.31
#